data_AF-A0A0F2DSU2-F1
#
_entry.id   AF-A0A0F2DSU2-F1
#
_cell.length_a   1.000
_cell.length_b   1.000
_cell.length_c   1.000
_cell.angle_alpha   90.00
_cell.angle_beta   90.00
_cell.angle_gamma   90.00
#
_symmetry.space_group_name_H-M   'P 1'
#
loop_
_entity.id
_entity.type
_entity.pdbx_description
1 polymer ?
#
loop_
_entity_poly.entity_id
_entity_poly.type
_entity_poly.pdbx_seq_one_letter_code
_entity_poly.pdbx_strand_id
1 'polypeptide(L)'
;MKYHIEDLRDQLHNHNWIVLKESEGNDLDISEFWTIRHRYQPNKTCTLAFEGMDDLEVLPIEKSYACFLSEEPAISLYFSKSIKLWKRDLNTFILNLNSFIIC
;
A
#
# COMPACT_ATOMS: atom_id res chain seq x y z
N MET A 1 -10.77 -11.09 -2.95
CA MET A 1 -10.25 -10.05 -3.86
C MET A 1 -8.74 -10.16 -3.90
N LYS A 2 -8.21 -11.26 -4.46
CA LYS A 2 -6.76 -11.53 -4.47
C LYS A 2 -5.97 -10.54 -5.35
N TYR A 3 -6.65 -9.93 -6.32
CA TYR A 3 -6.05 -9.08 -7.34
C TYR A 3 -5.55 -7.71 -6.85
N HIS A 4 -6.06 -7.14 -5.75
CA HIS A 4 -5.67 -5.77 -5.36
C HIS A 4 -4.23 -5.69 -4.85
N ILE A 5 -3.82 -6.64 -4.01
CA ILE A 5 -2.45 -6.70 -3.49
C ILE A 5 -1.45 -6.98 -4.62
N GLU A 6 -1.80 -7.88 -5.54
CA GLU A 6 -0.99 -8.20 -6.71
C GLU A 6 -0.87 -6.99 -7.65
N ASP A 7 -1.98 -6.33 -7.99
CA ASP A 7 -1.99 -5.13 -8.86
C ASP A 7 -1.24 -3.96 -8.22
N LEU A 8 -1.38 -3.76 -6.90
CA LEU A 8 -0.59 -2.77 -6.17
C LEU A 8 0.92 -3.09 -6.25
N ARG A 9 1.31 -4.35 -6.01
CA ARG A 9 2.72 -4.78 -6.11
C ARG A 9 3.27 -4.59 -7.52
N ASP A 10 2.48 -4.93 -8.55
CA ASP A 10 2.85 -4.74 -9.94
C ASP A 10 2.99 -3.25 -10.30
N GLN A 11 2.08 -2.40 -9.86
CA GLN A 11 2.17 -0.96 -10.10
C GLN A 11 3.36 -0.32 -9.38
N LEU A 12 3.62 -0.72 -8.12
CA LEU A 12 4.83 -0.32 -7.42
C LEU A 12 6.08 -0.68 -8.24
N HIS A 13 6.18 -1.94 -8.67
CA HIS A 13 7.30 -2.41 -9.48
C HIS A 13 7.44 -1.64 -10.81
N ASN A 14 6.35 -1.43 -11.54
CA ASN A 14 6.32 -0.69 -12.80
C ASN A 14 6.76 0.78 -12.65
N HIS A 15 6.58 1.34 -11.46
CA HIS A 15 7.03 2.68 -11.10
C HIS A 15 8.35 2.69 -10.31
N ASN A 16 9.16 1.63 -10.41
CA ASN A 16 10.48 1.50 -9.80
C ASN A 16 10.50 1.48 -8.26
N TRP A 17 9.36 1.21 -7.62
CA TRP A 17 9.32 0.89 -6.20
C TRP A 17 9.67 -0.58 -5.97
N ILE A 18 10.39 -0.82 -4.89
CA ILE A 18 10.82 -2.15 -4.46
C ILE A 18 10.25 -2.39 -3.08
N VAL A 19 9.51 -3.49 -2.90
CA VAL A 19 9.14 -4.01 -1.58
C VAL A 19 10.37 -4.68 -0.99
N LEU A 20 10.93 -4.10 0.08
CA LEU A 20 12.14 -4.58 0.73
C LEU A 20 11.83 -5.62 1.82
N LYS A 21 10.74 -5.42 2.54
CA LYS A 21 10.33 -6.26 3.66
C LYS A 21 8.82 -6.22 3.83
N GLU A 22 8.27 -7.39 4.11
CA GLU A 22 6.91 -7.63 4.56
C GLU A 22 7.00 -7.99 6.05
N SER A 23 6.25 -7.31 6.90
CA SER A 23 6.25 -7.51 8.36
C SER A 23 4.83 -7.65 8.87
N GLU A 24 4.66 -8.48 9.89
CA GLU A 24 3.36 -8.66 10.55
C GLU A 24 2.76 -7.32 11.01
N GLY A 25 1.43 -7.28 11.00
CA GLY A 25 0.63 -6.17 11.47
C GLY A 25 0.75 -5.92 12.97
N ASN A 26 -0.25 -5.24 13.55
CA ASN A 26 -0.21 -4.80 14.94
C ASN A 26 -1.25 -5.48 15.86
N ASP A 27 -1.92 -6.53 15.39
CA ASP A 27 -3.00 -7.24 16.09
C ASP A 27 -4.19 -6.34 16.53
N LEU A 28 -4.26 -5.11 16.03
CA LEU A 28 -5.33 -4.15 16.29
C LEU A 28 -6.11 -3.85 15.01
N ASP A 29 -5.48 -3.20 14.04
CA ASP A 29 -6.15 -2.68 12.84
C ASP A 29 -5.35 -2.84 11.54
N ILE A 30 -4.03 -3.10 11.66
CA ILE A 30 -3.14 -3.30 10.54
C ILE A 30 -2.91 -4.79 10.31
N SER A 31 -3.21 -5.25 9.09
CA SER A 31 -2.94 -6.61 8.62
C SER A 31 -1.46 -6.86 8.40
N GLU A 32 -0.76 -5.90 7.80
CA GLU A 32 0.65 -6.06 7.41
C GLU A 32 1.31 -4.68 7.19
N PHE A 33 2.63 -4.64 7.29
CA PHE A 33 3.44 -3.50 6.87
C PHE A 33 4.39 -3.88 5.74
N TRP A 34 4.43 -3.07 4.68
CA TRP A 34 5.43 -3.17 3.62
C TRP A 34 6.42 -2.03 3.72
N THR A 35 7.69 -2.34 3.98
CA THR A 35 8.77 -1.38 3.78
C THR A 35 9.09 -1.30 2.29
N ILE A 36 8.89 -0.14 1.69
CA ILE A 36 9.13 0.12 0.27
C ILE A 36 10.25 1.13 0.07
N ARG A 37 10.91 1.05 -1.09
CA ARG A 37 11.96 1.99 -1.49
C ARG A 37 11.94 2.23 -2.98
N HIS A 38 12.06 3.49 -3.38
CA HIS A 38 12.20 3.82 -4.78
C HIS A 38 13.64 3.55 -5.26
N ARG A 39 13.78 2.86 -6.40
CA ARG A 39 15.06 2.41 -6.97
C ARG A 39 16.08 3.54 -7.12
N TYR A 40 15.62 4.72 -7.53
CA TYR A 40 16.47 5.89 -7.78
C TYR A 40 16.64 6.80 -6.56
N GLN A 41 16.04 6.45 -5.41
CA GLN A 41 16.22 7.15 -4.14
C GLN A 41 16.52 6.16 -3.01
N PRO A 42 17.70 5.50 -3.05
CA PRO A 42 17.99 4.36 -2.19
C PRO A 42 18.11 4.70 -0.69
N ASN A 43 18.21 6.00 -0.36
CA ASN A 43 18.31 6.50 1.01
C ASN A 43 16.94 6.84 1.62
N LYS A 44 15.85 6.79 0.84
CA LYS A 44 14.48 7.05 1.33
C LYS A 44 13.69 5.75 1.30
N THR A 45 13.45 5.17 2.47
CA THR A 45 12.51 4.06 2.69
C THR A 45 11.23 4.61 3.29
N CYS A 46 10.09 4.06 2.88
CA CYS A 46 8.79 4.40 3.42
C CYS A 46 8.02 3.14 3.80
N THR A 47 6.92 3.27 4.54
CA THR A 47 6.15 2.13 5.04
C THR A 47 4.70 2.23 4.62
N LEU A 48 4.22 1.25 3.86
CA LEU A 48 2.79 1.07 3.64
C LEU A 48 2.20 0.24 4.77
N ALA A 49 1.18 0.76 5.44
CA ALA A 49 0.38 0.02 6.41
C ALA A 49 -0.93 -0.42 5.74
N PHE A 50 -1.29 -1.69 5.87
CA PHE A 50 -2.49 -2.27 5.26
C PHE A 50 -3.59 -2.42 6.31
N GLU A 51 -4.70 -1.71 6.13
CA GLU A 51 -5.83 -1.75 7.05
C GLU A 51 -6.74 -2.93 6.74
N GLY A 52 -7.00 -3.75 7.75
CA GLY A 52 -7.86 -4.92 7.62
C GLY A 52 -8.24 -5.42 9.00
N MET A 53 -9.35 -4.90 9.51
CA MET A 53 -9.95 -5.33 10.77
C MET A 53 -11.41 -5.72 10.52
N ASP A 54 -11.87 -6.74 11.24
CA ASP A 54 -13.29 -7.06 11.43
C ASP A 54 -13.61 -6.95 12.94
N ASP A 55 -14.87 -7.11 13.33
CA ASP A 55 -15.34 -6.81 14.71
C ASP A 55 -14.52 -7.45 15.85
N LEU A 56 -13.80 -8.56 15.59
CA LEU A 56 -13.11 -9.35 16.61
C LEU A 56 -11.66 -9.73 16.25
N GLU A 57 -11.16 -9.40 15.05
CA GLU A 57 -9.82 -9.82 14.63
C GLU A 57 -9.23 -8.94 13.54
N VAL A 58 -7.88 -8.86 13.52
CA VAL A 58 -7.13 -8.38 12.36
C VAL A 58 -7.19 -9.43 11.27
N LEU A 59 -7.60 -9.00 10.10
CA LEU A 59 -7.71 -9.81 8.91
C LEU A 59 -6.32 -9.99 8.27
N PRO A 60 -6.07 -11.10 7.56
CA PRO A 60 -4.88 -11.24 6.72
C PRO A 60 -4.89 -10.20 5.57
N ILE A 61 -3.72 -9.90 5.01
CA ILE A 61 -3.55 -8.87 3.97
C ILE A 61 -4.44 -9.09 2.74
N GLU A 62 -4.78 -10.32 2.36
CA GLU A 62 -5.67 -10.58 1.21
C GLU A 62 -7.12 -10.10 1.43
N LYS A 63 -7.45 -9.77 2.68
CA LYS A 63 -8.73 -9.21 3.10
C LYS A 63 -8.63 -7.74 3.55
N SER A 64 -7.46 -7.11 3.50
CA SER A 64 -7.34 -5.68 3.78
C SER A 64 -8.21 -4.87 2.84
N TYR A 65 -8.78 -3.76 3.33
CA TYR A 65 -9.68 -2.90 2.56
C TYR A 65 -9.03 -1.57 2.16
N ALA A 66 -7.86 -1.25 2.70
CA ALA A 66 -7.09 -0.07 2.33
C ALA A 66 -5.60 -0.23 2.66
N CYS A 67 -4.79 0.69 2.15
CA CYS A 67 -3.46 0.93 2.67
C CYS A 67 -3.13 2.42 2.68
N PHE A 68 -2.20 2.85 3.51
CA PHE A 68 -1.70 4.22 3.57
C PHE A 68 -0.20 4.29 3.80
N LEU A 69 0.41 5.41 3.41
CA LEU A 69 1.81 5.71 3.71
C LEU A 69 1.93 6.16 5.17
N SER A 70 2.67 5.42 5.99
CA SER A 70 2.78 5.70 7.43
C SER A 70 3.39 7.08 7.71
N GLU A 71 4.29 7.53 6.83
CA GLU A 71 4.97 8.83 6.92
C GLU A 71 4.09 10.01 6.47
N GLU A 72 3.05 9.78 5.66
CA GLU A 72 2.08 10.78 5.21
C GLU A 72 0.73 10.10 4.96
N PRO A 73 -0.10 9.91 6.01
CA PRO A 73 -1.34 9.16 5.91
C PRO A 73 -2.38 9.74 4.94
N ALA A 74 -2.23 11.01 4.52
CA ALA A 74 -3.04 11.57 3.45
C ALA A 74 -2.84 10.85 2.10
N ILE A 75 -1.71 10.17 1.92
CA ILE A 75 -1.45 9.28 0.79
C ILE A 75 -1.99 7.89 1.14
N SER A 76 -3.23 7.64 0.75
CA SER A 76 -3.95 6.39 1.02
C SER A 76 -4.69 5.85 -0.21
N LEU A 77 -5.04 4.56 -0.16
CA LEU A 77 -5.71 3.84 -1.23
C LEU A 77 -6.75 2.88 -0.65
N TYR A 78 -8.02 3.08 -1.00
CA TYR A 78 -9.11 2.16 -0.69
C TYR A 78 -9.28 1.09 -1.77
N PHE A 79 -9.52 -0.15 -1.35
CA PHE A 79 -9.56 -1.33 -2.22
C PHE A 79 -10.97 -1.53 -2.78
N SER A 80 -11.37 -0.61 -3.65
CA SER A 80 -12.70 -0.55 -4.25
C SER A 80 -13.09 -1.84 -4.98
N LYS A 81 -14.35 -2.29 -4.78
CA LYS A 81 -14.94 -3.41 -5.54
C LYS A 81 -15.20 -3.06 -7.02
N SER A 82 -15.29 -1.77 -7.35
CA SER A 82 -15.44 -1.30 -8.74
C SER A 82 -14.07 -1.24 -9.41
N ILE A 83 -13.87 -2.05 -10.46
CA ILE A 83 -12.63 -2.11 -11.24
C ILE A 83 -12.25 -0.75 -11.83
N LYS A 84 -13.24 0.04 -12.26
CA LYS A 84 -12.98 1.38 -12.83
C LYS A 84 -12.45 2.35 -11.78
N LEU A 85 -13.04 2.35 -10.58
CA LEU A 85 -12.58 3.18 -9.48
C LEU A 85 -11.22 2.70 -8.97
N TRP A 86 -11.06 1.39 -8.80
CA TRP A 86 -9.80 0.77 -8.39
C TRP A 86 -8.63 1.21 -9.27
N LYS A 87 -8.73 1.05 -10.60
CA LYS A 87 -7.66 1.44 -11.52
C LYS A 87 -7.33 2.92 -11.47
N ARG A 88 -8.35 3.77 -11.35
CA ARG A 88 -8.17 5.23 -11.23
C ARG A 88 -7.43 5.57 -9.94
N ASP A 89 -7.91 5.04 -8.82
CA ASP A 89 -7.43 5.40 -7.48
C ASP A 89 -6.04 4.82 -7.24
N LEU A 90 -5.76 3.60 -7.72
CA LEU A 90 -4.42 3.00 -7.71
C LEU A 90 -3.42 3.87 -8.48
N ASN A 91 -3.77 4.32 -9.69
CA ASN A 91 -2.90 5.21 -10.46
C ASN A 91 -2.65 6.53 -9.72
N THR A 92 -3.69 7.14 -9.13
CA THR A 92 -3.54 8.35 -8.32
C THR A 92 -2.65 8.13 -7.10
N PHE A 93 -2.80 7.01 -6.41
CA PHE A 93 -1.97 6.64 -5.27
C PHE A 93 -0.49 6.53 -5.64
N ILE A 94 -0.16 5.86 -6.75
CA ILE A 94 1.22 5.73 -7.24
C ILE A 94 1.81 7.10 -7.62
N LEU A 95 1.03 7.98 -8.25
CA LEU A 95 1.48 9.34 -8.56
C LEU A 95 1.78 10.16 -7.29
N ASN A 96 0.96 10.00 -6.25
CA ASN A 96 1.17 10.66 -4.96
C ASN A 96 2.43 10.12 -4.26
N LEU A 97 2.66 8.79 -4.27
CA LEU A 97 3.90 8.19 -3.77
C LEU A 97 5.13 8.74 -4.50
N ASN A 98 5.09 8.83 -5.83
CA ASN A 98 6.19 9.38 -6.61
C ASN A 98 6.46 10.84 -6.28
N SER A 99 5.41 11.62 -6.02
CA SER A 99 5.55 13.03 -5.64
C SER A 99 6.17 13.16 -4.24
N PHE A 100 5.80 12.30 -3.29
CA PHE A 100 6.33 12.30 -1.93
C PHE A 100 7.85 12.19 -1.86
N ILE A 101 8.47 11.36 -2.71
CA ILE A 101 9.92 11.19 -2.70
C ILE A 101 10.68 12.29 -3.42
N ILE A 102 10.03 13.02 -4.34
CA ILE A 102 10.68 14.12 -5.08
C ILE A 102 10.84 15.36 -4.17
N CYS A 103 9.97 15.51 -3.17
CA CYS A 103 10.04 16.56 -2.16
C CYS A 103 11.22 16.40 -1.18
#